data_AF-A0A5M5MYT1-F1
#
_entry.id   AF-A0A5M5MYT1-F1
#
_cell.length_a   1.000
_cell.length_b   1.000
_cell.length_c   1.000
_cell.angle_alpha   90.00
_cell.angle_beta   90.00
_cell.angle_gamma   90.00
#
_symmetry.space_group_name_H-M   'P 1'
#
loop_
_entity.id
_entity.type
_entity.pdbx_description
1 polymer ?
#
loop_
_entity_poly.entity_id
_entity_poly.type
_entity_poly.pdbx_seq_one_letter_code
_entity_poly.pdbx_strand_id
1 'polypeptide(L)'
;MKIKLNIQYIQNLTNNEAFTYFCTLVTIANNPDATIKDVVRTCGICETTVFKHLKKFDELGYLVIDRTGTYNTYRYTEPDKLYITIDSDLLNINGNKNQLGALIRLKSYTRIGTNVVDLSLNRIVHEVSIQHDSIYFALENEILERNDKKTYFTFIHPAFTHIW
;
A
#
# COMPACT_ATOMS: atom_id res chain seq x y z
N MET A 1 -7.71 10.83 3.42
CA MET A 1 -8.70 9.77 3.78
C MET A 1 -7.94 8.56 4.25
N LYS A 2 -8.27 8.01 5.42
CA LYS A 2 -7.51 6.90 6.02
C LYS A 2 -8.02 5.56 5.52
N ILE A 3 -7.13 4.74 4.98
CA ILE A 3 -7.41 3.38 4.54
C ILE A 3 -6.72 2.40 5.49
N LYS A 4 -7.49 1.48 6.06
CA LYS A 4 -6.93 0.34 6.78
C LYS A 4 -6.54 -0.74 5.78
N LEU A 5 -5.39 -1.38 6.00
CA LEU A 5 -4.86 -2.45 5.15
C LEU A 5 -4.45 -3.62 6.02
N ASN A 6 -4.95 -4.83 5.73
CA ASN A 6 -4.53 -6.02 6.45
C ASN A 6 -3.03 -6.30 6.21
N ILE A 7 -2.28 -6.46 7.30
CA ILE A 7 -0.82 -6.64 7.27
C ILE A 7 -0.43 -7.87 6.45
N GLN A 8 -1.10 -9.00 6.66
CA GLN A 8 -0.77 -10.26 5.97
C GLN A 8 -0.99 -10.13 4.46
N TYR A 9 -2.04 -9.42 4.05
CA TYR A 9 -2.32 -9.24 2.62
C TYR A 9 -1.18 -8.43 2.00
N ILE A 10 -0.85 -7.28 2.59
CA ILE A 10 0.18 -6.38 2.09
C ILE A 10 1.57 -7.03 2.04
N GLN A 11 1.95 -7.82 3.05
CA GLN A 11 3.26 -8.49 3.07
C GLN A 11 3.44 -9.49 1.93
N ASN A 12 2.36 -10.13 1.48
CA ASN A 12 2.35 -11.15 0.43
C ASN A 12 2.21 -10.59 -1.00
N LEU A 13 2.00 -9.28 -1.16
CA LEU A 13 1.93 -8.63 -2.46
C LEU A 13 3.31 -8.16 -2.92
N THR A 14 3.50 -8.06 -4.23
CA THR A 14 4.63 -7.29 -4.80
C THR A 14 4.41 -5.78 -4.60
N ASN A 15 5.44 -4.95 -4.78
CA ASN A 15 5.31 -3.49 -4.66
C ASN A 15 4.18 -2.93 -5.54
N ASN A 16 4.16 -3.29 -6.83
CA ASN A 16 3.16 -2.81 -7.77
C ASN A 16 1.74 -3.30 -7.43
N GLU A 17 1.61 -4.52 -6.92
CA GLU A 17 0.33 -5.06 -6.46
C GLU A 17 -0.15 -4.33 -5.20
N ALA A 18 0.73 -4.11 -4.21
CA ALA A 18 0.39 -3.37 -3.00
C ALA A 18 -0.08 -1.93 -3.32
N PHE A 19 0.58 -1.27 -4.26
CA PHE A 19 0.14 0.04 -4.76
C PHE A 19 -1.23 -0.03 -5.43
N THR A 20 -1.44 -1.00 -6.34
CA THR A 20 -2.73 -1.19 -7.02
C THR A 20 -3.84 -1.48 -6.02
N TYR A 21 -3.57 -2.31 -5.01
CA TYR A 21 -4.51 -2.66 -3.96
C TYR A 21 -4.92 -1.41 -3.17
N PHE A 22 -3.95 -0.62 -2.69
CA PHE A 22 -4.22 0.63 -1.99
C PHE A 22 -5.05 1.60 -2.83
N CYS A 23 -4.68 1.86 -4.08
CA CYS A 23 -5.44 2.72 -4.98
C CYS A 23 -6.87 2.22 -5.23
N THR A 24 -7.06 0.89 -5.31
CA THR A 24 -8.39 0.29 -5.42
C THR A 24 -9.23 0.65 -4.20
N LEU A 25 -8.67 0.48 -2.99
CA LEU A 25 -9.36 0.79 -1.75
C LEU A 25 -9.68 2.28 -1.58
N VAL A 26 -8.75 3.17 -1.97
CA VAL A 26 -9.02 4.62 -2.04
C VAL A 26 -10.16 4.92 -3.01
N THR A 27 -10.18 4.25 -4.17
CA THR A 27 -11.22 4.50 -5.18
C THR A 27 -12.60 4.09 -4.69
N ILE A 28 -12.74 2.89 -4.14
CA ILE A 28 -14.04 2.40 -3.63
C ILE A 28 -14.52 3.18 -2.40
N ALA A 29 -13.60 3.66 -1.56
CA ALA A 29 -13.96 4.47 -0.40
C ALA A 29 -14.50 5.85 -0.82
N ASN A 30 -13.99 6.41 -1.92
CA ASN A 30 -14.52 7.65 -2.51
C ASN A 30 -15.81 7.42 -3.33
N ASN A 31 -15.92 6.27 -3.99
CA ASN A 31 -17.08 5.91 -4.82
C ASN A 31 -17.36 4.39 -4.70
N PRO A 32 -18.36 3.97 -3.91
CA PRO A 32 -18.71 2.55 -3.76
C PRO A 32 -19.10 1.85 -5.07
N ASP A 33 -19.60 2.59 -6.06
CA ASP A 33 -19.97 2.09 -7.38
C ASP A 33 -18.82 2.22 -8.41
N ALA A 34 -17.57 2.39 -7.92
CA ALA A 34 -16.40 2.54 -8.77
C ALA A 34 -16.22 1.36 -9.72
N THR A 35 -15.88 1.70 -10.96
CA THR A 35 -15.56 0.75 -12.02
C THR A 35 -14.05 0.55 -12.13
N ILE A 36 -13.62 -0.43 -12.95
CA ILE A 36 -12.20 -0.62 -13.25
C ILE A 36 -11.55 0.65 -13.82
N LYS A 37 -12.30 1.45 -14.59
CA LYS A 37 -11.79 2.68 -15.21
C LYS A 37 -11.46 3.74 -14.16
N ASP A 38 -12.23 3.78 -13.07
CA ASP A 38 -11.97 4.68 -11.95
C ASP A 38 -10.71 4.25 -11.20
N VAL A 39 -10.55 2.94 -10.97
CA VAL A 39 -9.32 2.38 -10.36
C VAL A 39 -8.10 2.68 -11.24
N VAL A 40 -8.22 2.49 -12.56
CA VAL A 40 -7.16 2.82 -13.54
C VAL A 40 -6.75 4.28 -13.46
N ARG A 41 -7.73 5.19 -13.36
CA ARG A 41 -7.49 6.63 -13.24
C ARG A 41 -6.77 6.96 -11.93
N THR A 42 -7.19 6.39 -10.80
CA THR A 42 -6.54 6.58 -9.50
C THR A 42 -5.11 6.03 -9.48
N CYS A 43 -4.89 4.82 -10.03
CA CYS A 43 -3.58 4.18 -10.06
C CYS A 43 -2.61 4.82 -11.07
N GLY A 44 -3.14 5.40 -12.15
CA GLY A 44 -2.37 5.74 -13.35
C GLY A 44 -1.73 4.52 -14.02
N ILE A 45 -2.22 3.29 -13.79
CA ILE A 45 -1.70 2.02 -14.33
C ILE A 45 -2.58 1.57 -15.50
N CYS A 46 -2.00 0.91 -16.51
CA CYS A 46 -2.77 0.39 -17.64
C CYS A 46 -3.85 -0.61 -17.19
N GLU A 47 -5.01 -0.56 -17.86
CA GLU A 47 -6.20 -1.34 -17.50
C GLU A 47 -5.94 -2.85 -17.46
N THR A 48 -5.15 -3.37 -18.40
CA THR A 48 -4.82 -4.80 -18.45
C THR A 48 -4.04 -5.27 -17.22
N THR A 49 -3.18 -4.42 -16.65
CA THR A 49 -2.44 -4.74 -15.43
C THR A 49 -3.32 -4.63 -14.20
N VAL A 50 -4.12 -3.56 -14.12
CA VAL A 50 -5.10 -3.39 -13.02
C VAL A 50 -6.06 -4.59 -12.99
N PHE A 51 -6.59 -4.99 -14.15
CA PHE A 51 -7.47 -6.16 -14.26
C PHE A 51 -6.83 -7.45 -13.71
N LYS A 52 -5.57 -7.72 -14.07
CA LYS A 52 -4.83 -8.89 -13.56
C LYS A 52 -4.68 -8.85 -12.04
N HIS A 53 -4.32 -7.70 -11.48
CA HIS A 53 -4.19 -7.54 -10.04
C HIS A 53 -5.53 -7.71 -9.32
N LEU A 54 -6.60 -7.06 -9.80
CA LEU A 54 -7.93 -7.17 -9.20
C LEU A 54 -8.44 -8.62 -9.21
N LYS A 55 -8.24 -9.35 -10.31
CA LYS A 55 -8.59 -10.77 -10.39
C LYS A 55 -7.82 -11.59 -9.35
N LYS A 56 -6.52 -11.36 -9.20
CA LYS A 56 -5.70 -12.01 -8.16
C LYS A 56 -6.20 -11.68 -6.75
N PHE A 57 -6.59 -10.42 -6.48
CA PHE A 57 -7.11 -10.03 -5.17
C PHE A 57 -8.44 -10.70 -4.85
N ASP A 58 -9.31 -10.87 -5.85
CA ASP A 58 -10.57 -11.65 -5.74
C ASP A 58 -10.28 -13.12 -5.42
N GLU A 59 -9.36 -13.74 -6.15
CA GLU A 59 -8.93 -15.15 -5.93
C GLU A 59 -8.32 -15.39 -4.55
N LEU A 60 -7.60 -14.39 -4.00
CA LEU A 60 -7.02 -14.45 -2.67
C LEU A 60 -8.00 -14.06 -1.54
N GLY A 61 -9.20 -13.58 -1.89
CA GLY A 61 -10.19 -13.09 -0.92
C GLY A 61 -9.84 -11.74 -0.27
N TYR A 62 -8.96 -10.96 -0.89
CA TYR A 62 -8.54 -9.63 -0.39
C TYR A 62 -9.50 -8.52 -0.81
N LEU A 63 -10.30 -8.78 -1.84
CA LEU A 63 -11.31 -7.93 -2.44
C LEU A 63 -12.42 -8.84 -2.97
N VAL A 64 -13.65 -8.35 -3.08
CA VAL A 64 -14.74 -9.07 -3.74
C VAL A 64 -15.14 -8.33 -5.00
N ILE A 65 -15.15 -9.02 -6.14
CA ILE A 65 -15.68 -8.48 -7.40
C ILE A 65 -17.13 -8.93 -7.56
N ASP A 66 -18.05 -7.97 -7.50
CA ASP A 66 -19.45 -8.21 -7.84
C ASP A 66 -19.62 -8.17 -9.36
N ARG A 67 -20.16 -9.24 -9.94
CA ARG A 67 -20.32 -9.43 -11.39
C ARG A 67 -21.78 -9.49 -11.81
N THR A 68 -22.70 -9.18 -10.91
CA THR A 68 -24.15 -9.35 -11.14
C THR A 68 -24.79 -8.22 -11.95
N GLY A 69 -24.15 -7.04 -11.98
CA GLY A 69 -24.64 -5.85 -12.69
C GLY A 69 -24.12 -5.70 -14.12
N THR A 70 -24.48 -4.58 -14.77
CA THR A 70 -24.00 -4.20 -16.11
C THR A 70 -22.48 -4.00 -16.15
N TYR A 71 -21.88 -3.62 -15.02
CA TYR A 71 -20.45 -3.46 -14.82
C TYR A 71 -20.04 -4.17 -13.55
N ASN A 72 -18.77 -4.57 -13.48
CA ASN A 72 -18.21 -5.11 -12.25
C ASN A 72 -18.03 -3.98 -11.22
N THR A 73 -18.45 -4.22 -9.99
CA THR A 73 -18.17 -3.35 -8.84
C THR A 73 -17.28 -4.09 -7.82
N TYR A 74 -16.69 -3.33 -6.90
CA TYR A 74 -15.66 -3.84 -6.01
C TYR A 74 -16.04 -3.57 -4.55
N ARG A 75 -15.96 -4.62 -3.73
CA ARG A 75 -16.24 -4.53 -2.30
C ARG A 75 -15.03 -4.94 -1.48
N TYR A 76 -14.81 -4.19 -0.41
CA TYR A 76 -13.76 -4.43 0.56
C TYR A 76 -14.37 -4.53 1.95
N THR A 77 -13.92 -5.50 2.72
CA THR A 77 -14.25 -5.57 4.15
C THR A 77 -13.08 -4.99 4.93
N GLU A 78 -13.33 -3.90 5.63
CA GLU A 78 -12.31 -3.24 6.45
C GLU A 78 -11.86 -4.18 7.59
N PRO A 79 -10.55 -4.33 7.84
CA PRO A 79 -10.04 -5.23 8.86
C PRO A 79 -10.20 -4.63 10.26
N ASP A 80 -10.70 -5.44 11.19
CA ASP A 80 -10.83 -5.06 12.60
C ASP A 80 -9.56 -5.31 13.42
N LYS A 81 -8.63 -6.12 12.91
CA LYS A 81 -7.37 -6.51 13.56
C LYS A 81 -6.25 -6.64 12.56
N LEU A 82 -5.01 -6.58 13.04
CA LEU A 82 -3.78 -6.79 12.26
C LEU A 82 -3.74 -5.92 10.98
N TYR A 83 -3.99 -4.62 11.11
CA TYR A 83 -4.02 -3.68 10.00
C TYR A 83 -3.08 -2.49 10.20
N ILE A 84 -2.51 -1.99 9.12
CA ILE A 84 -1.90 -0.66 9.12
C ILE A 84 -2.89 0.37 8.59
N THR A 85 -2.73 1.62 8.98
CA THR A 85 -3.48 2.73 8.39
C THR A 85 -2.55 3.59 7.55
N ILE A 86 -2.97 3.89 6.33
CA ILE A 86 -2.27 4.81 5.42
C ILE A 86 -3.29 5.82 4.90
N ASP A 87 -2.93 7.10 4.89
CA ASP A 87 -3.78 8.13 4.28
C ASP A 87 -3.62 8.15 2.75
N SER A 88 -4.73 8.36 2.04
CA SER A 88 -4.80 8.59 0.60
C SER A 88 -3.86 9.69 0.11
N ASP A 89 -3.45 10.62 0.97
CA ASP A 89 -2.43 11.63 0.68
C ASP A 89 -1.09 11.03 0.22
N LEU A 90 -0.85 9.74 0.47
CA LEU A 90 0.23 8.98 -0.16
C LEU A 90 0.24 9.16 -1.69
N LEU A 91 -0.92 9.27 -2.35
CA LEU A 91 -1.01 9.42 -3.80
C LEU A 91 -0.49 10.77 -4.32
N ASN A 92 -0.30 11.75 -3.42
CA ASN A 92 0.28 13.06 -3.75
C ASN A 92 1.81 13.07 -3.64
N ILE A 93 2.43 12.01 -3.12
CA ILE A 93 3.89 11.89 -3.03
C ILE A 93 4.44 11.64 -4.44
N ASN A 94 5.46 12.41 -4.84
CA ASN A 94 6.10 12.30 -6.16
C ASN A 94 7.05 11.10 -6.27
N GLY A 95 6.51 9.90 -6.04
CA GLY A 95 7.20 8.63 -6.20
C GLY A 95 6.64 7.83 -7.37
N ASN A 96 7.45 6.98 -7.97
CA ASN A 96 6.93 6.03 -8.94
C ASN A 96 6.10 4.93 -8.22
N LYS A 97 5.26 4.21 -8.97
CA LYS A 97 4.35 3.18 -8.43
C LYS A 97 5.06 2.08 -7.64
N ASN A 98 6.27 1.72 -8.07
CA ASN A 98 7.06 0.72 -7.36
C ASN A 98 7.54 1.25 -6.00
N GLN A 99 8.03 2.48 -5.96
CA GLN A 99 8.47 3.15 -4.73
C GLN A 99 7.31 3.34 -3.74
N LEU A 100 6.16 3.86 -4.22
CA LEU A 100 4.97 4.03 -3.37
C LEU A 100 4.44 2.69 -2.86
N GLY A 101 4.42 1.68 -3.73
CA GLY A 101 4.11 0.30 -3.37
C GLY A 101 5.06 -0.31 -2.34
N ALA A 102 6.35 -0.04 -2.47
CA ALA A 102 7.36 -0.45 -1.51
C ALA A 102 7.12 0.18 -0.13
N LEU A 103 6.73 1.45 -0.08
CA LEU A 103 6.43 2.14 1.18
C LEU A 103 5.19 1.58 1.88
N ILE A 104 4.13 1.28 1.12
CA ILE A 104 2.95 0.58 1.63
C ILE A 104 3.35 -0.76 2.24
N ARG A 105 4.16 -1.54 1.52
CA ARG A 105 4.68 -2.82 2.02
C ARG A 105 5.53 -2.66 3.26
N LEU A 106 6.48 -1.72 3.25
CA LEU A 106 7.36 -1.47 4.37
C LEU A 106 6.59 -1.07 5.63
N LYS A 107 5.51 -0.28 5.49
CA LYS A 107 4.64 0.10 6.60
C LYS A 107 4.04 -1.11 7.31
N SER A 108 3.77 -2.21 6.61
CA SER A 108 3.26 -3.44 7.23
C SER A 108 4.25 -4.14 8.18
N TYR A 109 5.52 -3.73 8.19
CA TYR A 109 6.56 -4.21 9.09
C TYR A 109 6.82 -3.28 10.27
N THR A 110 5.99 -2.23 10.47
CA THR A 110 6.13 -1.39 11.66
C THR A 110 5.78 -2.15 12.92
N ARG A 111 6.55 -1.93 13.99
CA ARG A 111 6.22 -2.42 15.32
C ARG A 111 4.84 -1.87 15.75
N ILE A 112 4.02 -2.75 16.33
CA ILE A 112 2.65 -2.45 16.76
C ILE A 112 2.63 -1.19 17.65
N GLY A 113 1.69 -0.29 17.38
CA GLY A 113 1.55 0.97 18.11
C GLY A 113 2.64 2.01 17.84
N THR A 114 3.47 1.81 16.81
CA THR A 114 4.55 2.73 16.46
C THR A 114 4.61 2.99 14.95
N ASN A 115 5.49 3.91 14.55
CA ASN A 115 5.87 4.14 13.17
C ASN A 115 7.26 3.58 12.83
N VAL A 116 7.81 2.72 13.69
CA VAL A 116 9.18 2.20 13.60
C VAL A 116 9.21 0.87 12.88
N VAL A 117 10.05 0.76 11.85
CA VAL A 117 10.41 -0.50 11.20
C VAL A 117 11.77 -0.93 11.73
N ASP A 118 11.77 -1.96 12.57
CA ASP A 118 12.97 -2.47 13.25
C ASP A 118 13.78 -3.43 12.36
N LEU A 119 14.11 -2.95 11.17
CA LEU A 119 14.90 -3.64 10.16
C LEU A 119 16.01 -2.71 9.67
N SER A 120 17.22 -3.25 9.58
CA SER A 120 18.31 -2.55 8.90
C SER A 120 18.07 -2.51 7.39
N LEU A 121 18.76 -1.61 6.70
CA LEU A 121 18.62 -1.47 5.25
C LEU A 121 18.83 -2.81 4.51
N ASN A 122 19.84 -3.58 4.88
CA ASN A 122 20.13 -4.87 4.26
C ASN A 122 19.02 -5.90 4.54
N ARG A 123 18.45 -5.90 5.75
CA ARG A 123 17.33 -6.77 6.09
C ARG A 123 16.08 -6.40 5.30
N ILE A 124 15.81 -5.12 5.09
CA ILE A 124 14.70 -4.67 4.21
C ILE A 124 14.88 -5.22 2.79
N VAL A 125 16.10 -5.16 2.24
CA VAL A 125 16.37 -5.65 0.89
C VAL A 125 16.24 -7.17 0.79
N HIS A 126 16.76 -7.92 1.76
CA HIS A 126 16.81 -9.38 1.68
C HIS A 126 15.55 -10.08 2.22
N GLU A 127 14.95 -9.57 3.29
CA GLU A 127 13.80 -10.20 3.95
C GLU A 127 12.47 -9.68 3.36
N VAL A 128 12.38 -8.38 3.07
CA VAL A 128 11.15 -7.76 2.54
C VAL A 128 11.16 -7.67 1.01
N SER A 129 12.32 -7.86 0.37
CA SER A 129 12.50 -7.72 -1.07
C SER A 129 12.12 -6.32 -1.57
N ILE A 130 12.50 -5.28 -0.83
CA ILE A 130 12.38 -3.88 -1.25
C ILE A 130 13.76 -3.37 -1.68
N GLN A 131 13.84 -2.79 -2.87
CA GLN A 131 15.09 -2.28 -3.42
C GLN A 131 15.60 -1.07 -2.62
N HIS A 132 16.93 -0.90 -2.61
CA HIS A 132 17.58 0.24 -1.96
C HIS A 132 17.07 1.58 -2.48
N ASP A 133 16.78 1.67 -3.78
CA ASP A 133 16.30 2.89 -4.45
C ASP A 133 15.04 3.48 -3.79
N SER A 134 14.14 2.60 -3.34
CA SER A 134 12.86 2.95 -2.76
C SER A 134 13.02 3.44 -1.32
N ILE A 135 14.02 2.92 -0.61
CA ILE A 135 14.38 3.39 0.73
C ILE A 135 15.12 4.72 0.64
N TYR A 136 16.05 4.88 -0.30
CA TYR A 136 16.73 6.17 -0.51
C TYR A 136 15.75 7.26 -0.95
N PHE A 137 14.85 6.94 -1.89
CA PHE A 137 13.74 7.82 -2.24
C PHE A 137 12.95 8.29 -1.01
N ALA A 138 12.62 7.37 -0.11
CA ALA A 138 11.86 7.70 1.09
C ALA A 138 12.64 8.55 2.11
N LEU A 139 13.96 8.40 2.18
CA LEU A 139 14.81 9.25 3.01
C LEU A 139 14.92 10.66 2.41
N GLU A 140 15.16 10.75 1.09
CA GLU A 140 15.32 12.02 0.37
C GLU A 140 14.03 12.86 0.36
N ASN A 141 12.86 12.22 0.45
CA ASN A 141 11.56 12.88 0.46
C ASN A 141 10.96 13.01 1.88
N GLU A 142 11.77 12.87 2.92
CA GLU A 142 11.34 13.02 4.33
C GLU A 142 10.13 12.14 4.69
N ILE A 143 10.06 10.95 4.10
CA ILE A 143 9.04 9.93 4.39
C ILE A 143 9.50 9.06 5.56
N LEU A 144 10.78 8.70 5.51
CA LEU A 144 11.47 7.94 6.54
C LEU A 144 12.58 8.78 7.16
N GLU A 145 12.80 8.57 8.44
CA GLU A 145 14.04 8.91 9.11
C GLU A 145 14.80 7.63 9.43
N ARG A 146 16.12 7.63 9.24
CA ARG A 146 16.99 6.52 9.63
C ARG A 146 17.69 6.87 10.93
N ASN A 147 17.64 5.96 11.90
CA ASN A 147 18.39 6.16 13.13
C ASN A 147 19.92 6.20 12.90
N ASP A 148 20.64 6.94 13.74
CA ASP A 148 22.11 7.10 13.70
C ASP A 148 22.87 5.77 13.69
N LYS A 149 22.40 4.77 14.45
CA LYS A 149 23.00 3.44 14.51
C LYS A 149 22.69 2.60 13.26
N LYS A 150 21.89 3.12 12.33
CA LYS A 150 21.56 2.52 11.03
C LYS A 150 20.81 1.19 11.13
N THR A 151 20.20 0.91 12.28
CA THR A 151 19.54 -0.36 12.61
C THR A 151 18.04 -0.38 12.35
N TYR A 152 17.37 0.78 12.34
CA TYR A 152 15.93 0.89 12.11
C TYR A 152 15.56 2.19 11.39
N PHE A 153 14.31 2.25 10.93
CA PHE A 153 13.71 3.42 10.28
C PHE A 153 12.42 3.82 10.98
N THR A 154 12.06 5.10 10.90
CA THR A 154 10.81 5.63 11.44
C THR A 154 10.05 6.34 10.32
N PHE A 155 8.78 6.01 10.10
CA PHE A 155 7.91 6.83 9.25
C PHE A 155 7.61 8.16 9.94
N ILE A 156 7.88 9.25 9.23
CA ILE A 156 7.70 10.62 9.72
C ILE A 156 6.69 11.42 8.89
N HIS A 157 6.39 10.99 7.66
CA HIS A 157 5.44 11.68 6.80
C HIS A 157 3.97 11.45 7.24
N PRO A 158 3.11 12.49 7.25
CA PRO A 158 1.72 12.42 7.74
C PRO A 158 0.88 11.27 7.19
N ALA A 159 1.05 10.94 5.90
CA ALA A 159 0.34 9.83 5.27
C ALA A 159 0.59 8.45 5.94
N PHE A 160 1.69 8.30 6.68
CA PHE A 160 2.09 7.06 7.33
C PHE A 160 2.13 7.13 8.85
N THR A 161 1.98 8.30 9.47
CA THR A 161 2.19 8.46 10.93
C THR A 161 0.96 8.18 11.77
N HIS A 162 -0.16 7.79 11.14
CA HIS A 162 -1.36 7.36 11.85
C HIS A 162 -1.09 6.05 12.60
N ILE A 163 -1.04 6.16 13.93
CA ILE A 163 -0.95 5.03 14.84
C ILE A 163 -2.37 4.56 15.13
N TRP A 164 -2.51 3.23 15.13
CA TRP A 164 -3.70 2.41 15.37
C TRP A 164 -4.77 3.02 16.28
#